data_AF-A0A960H461-F1
#
_entry.id   AF-A0A960H461-F1
#
_cell.length_a   1.000
_cell.length_b   1.000
_cell.length_c   1.000
_cell.angle_alpha   90.00
_cell.angle_beta   90.00
_cell.angle_gamma   90.00
#
_symmetry.space_group_name_H-M   'P 1'
#
loop_
_entity.id
_entity.type
_entity.pdbx_description
1 polymer ?
#
loop_
_entity_poly.entity_id
_entity_poly.type
_entity_poly.pdbx_seq_one_letter_code
_entity_poly.pdbx_strand_id
1 'polypeptide(L)'
;PHMSMLFVTAPRVDGGRSTGIDLDRRVFPLRKRAEQDDVYFPSLSSRTMAFKGMLTTMQLPKYFPDLRDERCMSAIAIVHSRFSTNTFPSWPLAHPFRFVAHNGEINTVRGNRNRMHAREALLDSSLIPGDLSRLSPICTPDASDSASFDQVLELLHLGGRSLPHAVMMMIPEAWENNTTMDPARRAFCQYHASIMEPWDGPACVTFTDGTVVGAVLDRNGLRPGRWWRTIDDRIVLASETGVLDIPSAEVVAKGRLEPGKMFLVDTASGRIVSDDEIKGTLAAEQSYGEWLHAGLLDIKTLPARTPAQPNHESVVRRQIAFGYTEEDLRVLLTPMAASGQEPLGSMGTDTPSAVLSQRSRLLYDYFVELFAQVTNPPLDAIREEIVTSMARVMGPEQNLLQPTAAS
;
A
#
# COMPACT_ATOMS: atom_id res chain seq x y z
N PRO A 1 6.48 -12.54 -25.69
CA PRO A 1 5.02 -12.74 -25.82
C PRO A 1 4.56 -12.25 -27.21
N HIS A 2 3.50 -12.83 -27.77
CA HIS A 2 2.81 -12.21 -28.91
C HIS A 2 1.98 -11.04 -28.38
N MET A 3 2.09 -9.87 -29.02
CA MET A 3 1.38 -8.66 -28.59
C MET A 3 0.33 -8.27 -29.63
N SER A 4 -0.86 -7.94 -29.16
CA SER A 4 -1.95 -7.44 -30.00
C SER A 4 -2.76 -6.43 -29.20
N MET A 5 -3.41 -5.49 -29.90
CA MET A 5 -4.32 -4.53 -29.29
C MET A 5 -5.76 -5.03 -29.46
N LEU A 6 -6.47 -5.15 -28.34
CA LEU A 6 -7.88 -5.49 -28.33
C LEU A 6 -8.71 -4.20 -28.18
N PHE A 7 -9.56 -3.92 -29.16
CA PHE A 7 -10.50 -2.80 -29.11
C PHE A 7 -11.88 -3.30 -28.68
N VAL A 8 -12.43 -2.71 -27.62
CA VAL A 8 -13.74 -3.08 -27.06
C VAL A 8 -14.67 -1.87 -26.98
N THR A 9 -15.97 -2.13 -27.04
CA THR A 9 -17.02 -1.13 -26.78
C THR A 9 -18.10 -1.74 -25.91
N ALA A 10 -18.70 -0.94 -25.03
CA ALA A 10 -19.92 -1.35 -24.34
C ALA A 10 -21.12 -1.39 -25.32
N PRO A 11 -22.08 -2.30 -25.12
CA PRO A 11 -23.39 -2.24 -25.77
C PRO A 11 -24.09 -0.91 -25.47
N ARG A 12 -24.98 -0.47 -26.38
CA ARG A 12 -25.84 0.69 -26.11
C ARG A 12 -26.93 0.31 -25.11
N VAL A 13 -27.07 1.10 -24.05
CA VAL A 13 -28.16 1.00 -23.05
C VAL A 13 -28.73 2.41 -22.88
N ASP A 14 -30.06 2.54 -22.87
CA ASP A 14 -30.78 3.82 -22.71
C ASP A 14 -30.28 4.97 -23.61
N GLY A 15 -29.93 4.65 -24.85
CA GLY A 15 -29.47 5.61 -25.86
C GLY A 15 -27.99 6.00 -25.78
N GLY A 16 -27.24 5.56 -24.76
CA GLY A 16 -25.82 5.87 -24.56
C GLY A 16 -24.89 4.65 -24.60
N ARG A 17 -23.58 4.88 -24.67
CA ARG A 17 -22.53 3.87 -24.39
C ARG A 17 -21.79 4.29 -23.13
N SER A 18 -21.43 3.34 -22.27
CA SER A 18 -20.53 3.62 -21.16
C SER A 18 -19.17 4.09 -21.70
N THR A 19 -18.62 5.13 -21.08
CA THR A 19 -17.33 5.74 -21.43
C THR A 19 -16.53 6.01 -20.16
N GLY A 20 -15.24 6.30 -20.29
CA GLY A 20 -14.37 6.63 -19.17
C GLY A 20 -14.36 5.54 -18.10
N ILE A 21 -14.47 5.95 -16.83
CA ILE A 21 -14.42 5.02 -15.69
C ILE A 21 -15.54 3.97 -15.71
N ASP A 22 -16.71 4.28 -16.25
CA ASP A 22 -17.82 3.32 -16.31
C ASP A 22 -17.57 2.21 -17.33
N LEU A 23 -16.84 2.51 -18.40
CA LEU A 23 -16.35 1.48 -19.30
C LEU A 23 -15.27 0.63 -18.63
N ASP A 24 -14.34 1.27 -17.91
CA ASP A 24 -13.29 0.57 -17.17
C ASP A 24 -13.88 -0.38 -16.11
N ARG A 25 -14.92 0.03 -15.37
CA ARG A 25 -15.67 -0.81 -14.42
C ARG A 25 -16.30 -2.04 -15.06
N ARG A 26 -16.82 -1.90 -16.29
CA ARG A 26 -17.40 -3.02 -17.06
C ARG A 26 -16.33 -3.99 -17.55
N VAL A 27 -15.16 -3.48 -17.90
CA VAL A 27 -14.08 -4.26 -18.49
C VAL A 27 -13.17 -4.90 -17.44
N PHE A 28 -13.11 -4.34 -16.23
CA PHE A 28 -12.34 -4.88 -15.12
C PHE A 28 -12.61 -6.36 -14.81
N PRO A 29 -13.88 -6.82 -14.65
CA PRO A 29 -14.16 -8.24 -14.46
C PRO A 29 -13.78 -9.10 -15.67
N LEU A 30 -13.92 -8.59 -16.89
CA LEU A 30 -13.50 -9.29 -18.11
C LEU A 30 -11.99 -9.52 -18.09
N ARG A 31 -11.21 -8.47 -17.77
CA ARG A 31 -9.76 -8.58 -17.66
C ARG A 31 -9.35 -9.56 -16.57
N LYS A 32 -9.92 -9.45 -15.36
CA LYS A 32 -9.62 -10.34 -14.24
C LYS A 32 -9.85 -11.82 -14.58
N ARG A 33 -10.93 -12.12 -15.30
CA ARG A 33 -11.22 -13.50 -15.73
C ARG A 33 -10.31 -13.97 -16.86
N ALA A 34 -10.03 -13.12 -17.86
CA ALA A 34 -9.14 -13.49 -18.96
C ALA A 34 -7.68 -13.71 -18.48
N GLU A 35 -7.25 -12.99 -17.44
CA GLU A 35 -5.92 -13.16 -16.83
C GLU A 35 -5.80 -14.43 -15.96
N GLN A 36 -6.86 -15.23 -15.79
CA GLN A 36 -6.76 -16.57 -15.22
C GLN A 36 -6.24 -17.59 -16.25
N ASP A 37 -6.30 -17.25 -17.54
CA ASP A 37 -5.66 -17.98 -18.63
C ASP A 37 -4.24 -17.40 -18.92
N ASP A 38 -3.55 -17.89 -19.95
CA ASP A 38 -2.19 -17.44 -20.32
C ASP A 38 -2.20 -16.11 -21.13
N VAL A 39 -2.94 -15.12 -20.62
CA VAL A 39 -3.06 -13.77 -21.22
C VAL A 39 -2.76 -12.71 -20.16
N TYR A 40 -2.03 -11.67 -20.55
CA TYR A 40 -1.71 -10.54 -19.68
C TYR A 40 -2.09 -9.21 -20.34
N PHE A 41 -2.81 -8.36 -19.60
CA PHE A 41 -3.16 -7.02 -20.05
C PHE A 41 -2.35 -5.97 -19.26
N PRO A 42 -1.35 -5.32 -19.88
CA PRO A 42 -0.65 -4.17 -19.30
C PRO A 42 -1.61 -3.05 -18.90
N SER A 43 -2.64 -2.85 -19.73
CA SER A 43 -3.75 -1.92 -19.54
C SER A 43 -4.93 -2.43 -20.35
N LEU A 44 -6.15 -2.20 -19.88
CA LEU A 44 -7.37 -2.35 -20.67
C LEU A 44 -8.38 -1.30 -20.18
N SER A 45 -8.17 -0.07 -20.65
CA SER A 45 -8.89 1.13 -20.24
C SER A 45 -9.17 2.00 -21.45
N SER A 46 -10.20 2.83 -21.36
CA SER A 46 -10.47 3.91 -22.33
C SER A 46 -9.72 5.20 -22.03
N ARG A 47 -9.02 5.27 -20.89
CA ARG A 47 -8.36 6.47 -20.36
C ARG A 47 -6.84 6.34 -20.33
N THR A 48 -6.31 5.13 -20.14
CA THR A 48 -4.87 4.88 -20.01
C THR A 48 -4.40 3.74 -20.91
N MET A 49 -3.13 3.83 -21.34
CA MET A 49 -2.45 2.82 -22.14
C MET A 49 -1.02 2.64 -21.66
N ALA A 50 -0.58 1.39 -21.47
CA ALA A 50 0.75 1.07 -20.97
C ALA A 50 1.60 0.33 -22.03
N PHE A 51 2.69 0.97 -22.45
CA PHE A 51 3.75 0.34 -23.25
C PHE A 51 4.89 -0.08 -22.35
N LYS A 52 5.09 -1.39 -22.17
CA LYS A 52 6.09 -1.92 -21.25
C LYS A 52 6.67 -3.25 -21.70
N GLY A 53 7.86 -3.55 -21.21
CA GLY A 53 8.54 -4.78 -21.53
C GLY A 53 9.93 -4.90 -20.94
N MET A 54 10.60 -5.99 -21.27
CA MET A 54 11.98 -6.30 -20.87
C MET A 54 12.96 -5.59 -21.81
N LEU A 55 12.93 -4.26 -21.77
CA LEU A 55 13.67 -3.40 -22.68
C LEU A 55 14.49 -2.41 -21.89
N THR A 56 15.67 -2.07 -22.39
CA THR A 56 16.37 -0.87 -21.91
C THR A 56 15.55 0.37 -22.28
N THR A 57 15.77 1.48 -21.57
CA THR A 57 15.08 2.74 -21.82
C THR A 57 15.23 3.22 -23.27
N MET A 58 16.39 2.99 -23.88
CA MET A 58 16.68 3.34 -25.28
C MET A 58 16.06 2.41 -26.32
N GLN A 59 15.61 1.21 -25.92
CA GLN A 59 14.96 0.25 -26.81
C GLN A 59 13.44 0.44 -26.87
N LEU A 60 12.82 0.99 -25.82
CA LEU A 60 11.37 1.16 -25.74
C LEU A 60 10.74 1.83 -26.99
N PRO A 61 11.20 3.02 -27.44
CA PRO A 61 10.63 3.67 -28.63
C PRO A 61 11.00 2.98 -29.95
N LYS A 62 11.99 2.08 -29.95
CA LYS A 62 12.34 1.27 -31.13
C LYS A 62 11.45 0.04 -31.26
N TYR A 63 11.09 -0.55 -30.12
CA TYR A 63 10.24 -1.72 -30.06
C TYR A 63 8.75 -1.38 -30.25
N PHE A 64 8.30 -0.27 -29.67
CA PHE A 64 6.95 0.26 -29.84
C PHE A 64 6.98 1.51 -30.74
N PRO A 65 6.88 1.34 -32.07
CA PRO A 65 6.92 2.47 -33.01
C PRO A 65 5.77 3.45 -32.80
N ASP A 66 4.64 3.01 -32.22
CA ASP A 66 3.50 3.84 -31.88
C ASP A 66 3.88 5.04 -30.98
N LEU A 67 4.87 4.86 -30.09
CA LEU A 67 5.40 5.94 -29.23
C LEU A 67 6.13 7.05 -30.00
N ARG A 68 6.45 6.82 -31.27
CA ARG A 68 7.10 7.79 -32.16
C ARG A 68 6.13 8.39 -33.17
N ASP A 69 4.90 7.92 -33.19
CA ASP A 69 3.86 8.46 -34.06
C ASP A 69 3.32 9.76 -33.45
N GLU A 70 3.20 10.82 -34.26
CA GLU A 70 2.73 12.13 -33.81
C GLU A 70 1.29 12.11 -33.26
N ARG A 71 0.50 11.08 -33.60
CA ARG A 71 -0.85 10.88 -33.06
C ARG A 71 -0.83 10.35 -31.63
N CYS A 72 0.30 9.84 -31.14
CA CYS A 72 0.48 9.41 -29.75
C CYS A 72 0.70 10.64 -28.85
N MET A 73 -0.37 11.38 -28.60
CA MET A 73 -0.37 12.56 -27.74
C MET A 73 -0.97 12.23 -26.38
N SER A 74 -0.39 12.78 -25.31
CA SER A 74 -0.91 12.63 -23.95
C SER A 74 -0.62 13.87 -23.10
N ALA A 75 -1.54 14.19 -22.20
CA ALA A 75 -1.33 15.18 -21.14
C ALA A 75 -0.51 14.62 -19.96
N ILE A 76 -0.53 13.30 -19.78
CA ILE A 76 0.12 12.60 -18.67
C ILE A 76 1.05 11.52 -19.22
N ALA A 77 2.29 11.49 -18.75
CA ALA A 77 3.22 10.41 -19.04
C ALA A 77 3.89 9.91 -17.76
N ILE A 78 3.83 8.60 -17.53
CA ILE A 78 4.54 7.93 -16.42
C ILE A 78 5.54 6.96 -17.04
N VAL A 79 6.81 7.13 -16.66
CA VAL A 79 7.90 6.26 -17.09
C VAL A 79 8.53 5.59 -15.87
N HIS A 80 8.94 4.33 -16.03
CA HIS A 80 9.58 3.59 -14.95
C HIS A 80 10.66 2.65 -15.50
N SER A 81 11.81 2.64 -14.83
CA SER A 81 12.87 1.66 -15.05
C SER A 81 13.04 0.82 -13.80
N ARG A 82 12.93 -0.51 -13.93
CA ARG A 82 12.97 -1.44 -12.81
C ARG A 82 14.35 -2.09 -12.70
N PHE A 83 14.90 -2.09 -11.49
CA PHE A 83 16.01 -2.96 -11.13
C PHE A 83 15.47 -4.22 -10.47
N SER A 84 15.88 -5.41 -10.92
CA SER A 84 15.41 -6.68 -10.40
C SER A 84 16.53 -7.42 -9.67
N THR A 85 16.20 -8.08 -8.57
CA THR A 85 17.09 -9.04 -7.89
C THR A 85 17.10 -10.41 -8.58
N ASN A 86 16.20 -10.64 -9.55
CA ASN A 86 16.18 -11.84 -10.37
C ASN A 86 16.92 -11.65 -11.71
N THR A 87 17.51 -12.73 -12.21
CA THR A 87 18.14 -12.78 -13.54
C THR A 87 17.18 -13.26 -14.63
N PHE A 88 16.06 -13.88 -14.25
CA PHE A 88 15.03 -14.34 -15.18
C PHE A 88 14.06 -13.20 -15.49
N PRO A 89 14.05 -12.72 -16.74
CA PRO A 89 13.26 -11.56 -17.09
C PRO A 89 11.79 -12.00 -17.28
N SER A 90 10.85 -11.19 -16.78
CA SER A 90 9.40 -11.43 -16.92
C SER A 90 8.70 -10.18 -17.42
N TRP A 91 8.04 -10.28 -18.59
CA TRP A 91 7.37 -9.14 -19.24
C TRP A 91 6.24 -8.55 -18.39
N PRO A 92 5.34 -9.33 -17.76
CA PRO A 92 4.29 -8.79 -16.90
C PRO A 92 4.78 -8.00 -15.69
N LEU A 93 6.00 -8.28 -15.20
CA LEU A 93 6.60 -7.61 -14.05
C LEU A 93 7.23 -6.26 -14.38
N ALA A 94 7.30 -5.88 -15.66
CA ALA A 94 7.69 -4.53 -16.04
C ALA A 94 6.62 -3.52 -15.58
N HIS A 95 7.06 -2.32 -15.20
CA HIS A 95 6.18 -1.20 -14.89
C HIS A 95 6.00 -0.29 -16.12
N PRO A 96 5.01 0.63 -16.13
CA PRO A 96 3.99 0.83 -15.10
C PRO A 96 2.99 -0.34 -15.01
N PHE A 97 2.33 -0.47 -13.86
CA PHE A 97 1.10 -1.25 -13.75
C PHE A 97 -0.10 -0.40 -14.19
N ARG A 98 -1.34 -0.82 -13.92
CA ARG A 98 -2.52 -0.18 -14.53
C ARG A 98 -2.74 1.24 -14.00
N PHE A 99 -2.48 1.43 -12.71
CA PHE A 99 -2.61 2.72 -12.03
C PHE A 99 -1.27 3.22 -11.49
N VAL A 100 -0.31 2.34 -11.18
CA VAL A 100 0.90 2.74 -10.44
C VAL A 100 2.24 2.44 -11.13
N ALA A 101 3.20 3.33 -10.91
CA ALA A 101 4.62 3.04 -10.97
C ALA A 101 5.21 3.18 -9.56
N HIS A 102 5.92 2.16 -9.09
CA HIS A 102 6.41 2.08 -7.72
C HIS A 102 7.91 1.88 -7.72
N ASN A 103 8.62 2.86 -7.15
CA ASN A 103 10.02 2.73 -6.81
C ASN A 103 10.12 2.39 -5.33
N GLY A 104 10.47 1.15 -5.01
CA GLY A 104 10.44 0.70 -3.62
C GLY A 104 10.23 -0.80 -3.45
N GLU A 105 9.92 -1.18 -2.22
CA GLU A 105 9.55 -2.54 -1.83
C GLU A 105 8.52 -2.48 -0.70
N ILE A 106 7.42 -3.22 -0.82
CA ILE A 106 6.39 -3.32 0.21
C ILE A 106 6.73 -4.49 1.13
N ASN A 107 7.26 -4.21 2.32
CA ASN A 107 7.74 -5.22 3.25
C ASN A 107 6.59 -5.92 4.02
N THR A 108 5.38 -5.34 4.04
CA THR A 108 4.19 -5.95 4.67
C THR A 108 3.36 -6.82 3.72
N VAL A 109 3.79 -7.01 2.46
CA VAL A 109 2.98 -7.57 1.37
C VAL A 109 2.29 -8.89 1.70
N ARG A 110 2.95 -9.82 2.41
CA ARG A 110 2.35 -11.12 2.78
C ARG A 110 1.15 -10.95 3.71
N GLY A 111 1.25 -10.04 4.68
CA GLY A 111 0.15 -9.71 5.58
C GLY A 111 -1.01 -9.07 4.80
N ASN A 112 -0.70 -8.10 3.95
CA ASN A 112 -1.71 -7.37 3.17
C ASN A 112 -2.47 -8.30 2.21
N ARG A 113 -1.78 -9.23 1.53
CA ARG A 113 -2.40 -10.24 0.67
C ARG A 113 -3.38 -11.13 1.43
N ASN A 114 -2.95 -11.64 2.59
CA ASN A 114 -3.79 -12.52 3.42
C ASN A 114 -5.03 -11.78 3.94
N ARG A 115 -4.86 -10.53 4.35
CA ARG A 115 -5.94 -9.66 4.80
C ARG A 115 -6.91 -9.33 3.68
N MET A 116 -6.40 -8.97 2.49
CA MET A 116 -7.23 -8.77 1.31
C MET A 116 -8.00 -10.03 0.95
N HIS A 117 -7.35 -11.20 0.94
CA HIS A 117 -8.02 -12.47 0.65
C HIS A 117 -9.19 -12.76 1.61
N ALA A 118 -9.03 -12.48 2.92
CA ALA A 118 -10.11 -12.61 3.89
C ALA A 118 -11.30 -11.67 3.61
N ARG A 119 -11.04 -10.48 3.05
CA ARG A 119 -12.07 -9.48 2.71
C ARG A 119 -12.82 -9.80 1.41
N GLU A 120 -12.28 -10.65 0.54
CA GLU A 120 -12.90 -10.95 -0.76
C GLU A 120 -14.34 -11.46 -0.65
N ALA A 121 -14.63 -12.25 0.40
CA ALA A 121 -15.96 -12.79 0.65
C ALA A 121 -16.99 -11.74 1.08
N LEU A 122 -16.54 -10.55 1.50
CA LEU A 122 -17.38 -9.44 1.98
C LEU A 122 -17.52 -8.33 0.93
N LEU A 123 -16.85 -8.44 -0.22
CA LEU A 123 -16.89 -7.42 -1.26
C LEU A 123 -18.27 -7.37 -1.91
N ASP A 124 -18.85 -6.17 -1.90
CA ASP A 124 -20.06 -5.85 -2.64
C ASP A 124 -19.95 -4.45 -3.27
N SER A 125 -20.50 -4.26 -4.47
CA SER A 125 -20.47 -2.97 -5.16
C SER A 125 -21.60 -2.86 -6.18
N SER A 126 -22.29 -1.73 -6.16
CA SER A 126 -23.28 -1.36 -7.20
C SER A 126 -22.63 -0.81 -8.48
N LEU A 127 -21.34 -0.47 -8.44
CA LEU A 127 -20.63 0.21 -9.54
C LEU A 127 -19.95 -0.78 -10.49
N ILE A 128 -19.42 -1.88 -9.95
CA ILE A 128 -18.86 -2.96 -10.75
C ILE A 128 -20.01 -3.94 -11.04
N PRO A 129 -20.42 -4.12 -12.30
CA PRO A 129 -21.59 -4.93 -12.60
C PRO A 129 -21.35 -6.41 -12.28
N GLY A 130 -22.40 -7.14 -11.94
CA GLY A 130 -22.38 -8.60 -11.75
C GLY A 130 -21.75 -9.06 -10.42
N ASP A 131 -21.67 -10.38 -10.24
CA ASP A 131 -21.11 -10.98 -9.02
C ASP A 131 -19.60 -10.68 -8.88
N LEU A 132 -19.17 -10.15 -7.74
CA LEU A 132 -17.77 -9.83 -7.46
C LEU A 132 -16.91 -11.06 -7.14
N SER A 133 -17.50 -12.22 -6.84
CA SER A 133 -16.76 -13.47 -6.61
C SER A 133 -15.84 -13.83 -7.78
N ARG A 134 -16.23 -13.45 -9.01
CA ARG A 134 -15.45 -13.65 -10.24
C ARG A 134 -14.17 -12.82 -10.32
N LEU A 135 -13.98 -11.86 -9.42
CA LEU A 135 -12.76 -11.07 -9.31
C LEU A 135 -11.70 -11.77 -8.46
N SER A 136 -12.10 -12.77 -7.67
CA SER A 136 -11.18 -13.54 -6.83
C SER A 136 -10.23 -14.42 -7.68
N PRO A 137 -8.95 -14.55 -7.28
CA PRO A 137 -8.30 -13.79 -6.22
C PRO A 137 -7.99 -12.36 -6.68
N ILE A 138 -8.24 -11.35 -5.83
CA ILE A 138 -7.95 -9.94 -6.13
C ILE A 138 -6.44 -9.75 -6.32
N CYS A 139 -5.66 -10.20 -5.32
CA CYS A 139 -4.21 -10.29 -5.42
C CYS A 139 -3.83 -11.57 -6.17
N THR A 140 -3.26 -11.45 -7.37
CA THR A 140 -2.81 -12.61 -8.13
C THR A 140 -1.70 -13.35 -7.35
N PRO A 141 -1.80 -14.69 -7.19
CA PRO A 141 -0.74 -15.50 -6.59
C PRO A 141 0.61 -15.25 -7.27
N ASP A 142 1.68 -15.23 -6.48
CA ASP A 142 3.07 -15.06 -6.96
C ASP A 142 3.37 -13.76 -7.73
N ALA A 143 2.43 -12.82 -7.79
CA ALA A 143 2.67 -11.51 -8.37
C ALA A 143 3.75 -10.75 -7.57
N SER A 144 4.33 -9.71 -8.16
CA SER A 144 5.17 -8.78 -7.39
C SER A 144 4.36 -8.05 -6.32
N ASP A 145 5.05 -7.51 -5.33
CA ASP A 145 4.48 -6.64 -4.31
C ASP A 145 3.71 -5.45 -4.90
N SER A 146 4.32 -4.81 -5.87
CA SER A 146 3.82 -3.65 -6.62
C SER A 146 2.59 -4.01 -7.46
N ALA A 147 2.56 -5.21 -8.03
CA ALA A 147 1.38 -5.71 -8.76
C ALA A 147 0.21 -5.94 -7.81
N SER A 148 0.45 -6.51 -6.61
CA SER A 148 -0.60 -6.68 -5.60
C SER A 148 -1.14 -5.35 -5.10
N PHE A 149 -0.26 -4.36 -4.92
CA PHE A 149 -0.68 -3.00 -4.58
C PHE A 149 -1.56 -2.39 -5.67
N ASP A 150 -1.14 -2.46 -6.94
CA ASP A 150 -1.91 -1.97 -8.08
C ASP A 150 -3.31 -2.62 -8.17
N GLN A 151 -3.39 -3.93 -7.94
CA GLN A 151 -4.64 -4.69 -8.01
C GLN A 151 -5.64 -4.27 -6.92
N VAL A 152 -5.16 -4.03 -5.71
CA VAL A 152 -6.01 -3.54 -4.62
C VAL A 152 -6.39 -2.09 -4.87
N LEU A 153 -5.46 -1.24 -5.30
CA LEU A 153 -5.74 0.16 -5.63
C LEU A 153 -6.80 0.28 -6.74
N GLU A 154 -6.68 -0.53 -7.78
CA GLU A 154 -7.64 -0.61 -8.87
C GLU A 154 -9.03 -1.02 -8.38
N LEU A 155 -9.11 -2.05 -7.52
CA LEU A 155 -10.38 -2.48 -6.92
C LEU A 155 -11.03 -1.33 -6.13
N LEU A 156 -10.27 -0.63 -5.30
CA LEU A 156 -10.78 0.47 -4.47
C LEU A 156 -11.28 1.64 -5.33
N HIS A 157 -10.52 2.01 -6.36
CA HIS A 157 -10.86 3.10 -7.25
C HIS A 157 -12.10 2.78 -8.10
N LEU A 158 -12.11 1.62 -8.76
CA LEU A 158 -13.27 1.19 -9.55
C LEU A 158 -14.49 0.90 -8.68
N GLY A 159 -14.28 0.49 -7.43
CA GLY A 159 -15.30 0.27 -6.41
C GLY A 159 -15.96 1.54 -5.86
N GLY A 160 -15.42 2.73 -6.14
CA GLY A 160 -16.09 4.01 -5.88
C GLY A 160 -15.23 5.11 -5.24
N ARG A 161 -14.03 4.79 -4.73
CA ARG A 161 -13.16 5.80 -4.13
C ARG A 161 -12.43 6.62 -5.18
N SER A 162 -12.22 7.91 -4.89
CA SER A 162 -11.28 8.71 -5.69
C SER A 162 -9.88 8.09 -5.63
N LEU A 163 -9.08 8.27 -6.68
CA LEU A 163 -7.72 7.70 -6.67
C LEU A 163 -6.87 8.22 -5.50
N PRO A 164 -6.87 9.54 -5.16
CA PRO A 164 -6.20 10.05 -3.95
C PRO A 164 -6.68 9.39 -2.66
N HIS A 165 -8.00 9.15 -2.51
CA HIS A 165 -8.56 8.49 -1.33
C HIS A 165 -8.05 7.05 -1.20
N ALA A 166 -8.10 6.28 -2.28
CA ALA A 166 -7.62 4.91 -2.26
C ALA A 166 -6.12 4.83 -1.93
N VAL A 167 -5.31 5.76 -2.48
CA VAL A 167 -3.88 5.87 -2.14
C VAL A 167 -3.68 6.22 -0.66
N MET A 168 -4.41 7.20 -0.12
CA MET A 168 -4.32 7.57 1.30
C MET A 168 -4.74 6.47 2.26
N MET A 169 -5.65 5.59 1.84
CA MET A 169 -6.03 4.43 2.64
C MET A 169 -4.92 3.37 2.66
N MET A 170 -4.24 3.15 1.54
CA MET A 170 -3.19 2.14 1.43
C MET A 170 -1.83 2.62 1.95
N ILE A 171 -1.49 3.90 1.76
CA ILE A 171 -0.26 4.56 2.22
C ILE A 171 -0.66 5.76 3.10
N PRO A 172 -1.19 5.50 4.31
CA PRO A 172 -1.54 6.58 5.22
C PRO A 172 -0.28 7.26 5.76
N GLU A 173 -0.40 8.56 6.02
CA GLU A 173 0.64 9.29 6.76
C GLU A 173 0.72 8.83 8.23
N ALA A 174 1.85 9.10 8.88
CA ALA A 174 2.00 8.87 10.32
C ALA A 174 1.11 9.86 11.10
N TRP A 175 0.03 9.35 11.70
CA TRP A 175 -1.00 10.17 12.35
C TRP A 175 -1.08 9.97 13.87
N GLU A 176 -0.78 8.77 14.38
CA GLU A 176 -1.07 8.39 15.76
C GLU A 176 -0.40 9.31 16.78
N ASN A 177 0.91 9.48 16.64
CA ASN A 177 1.74 10.28 17.53
C ASN A 177 1.82 11.77 17.13
N ASN A 178 1.11 12.21 16.08
CA ASN A 178 1.14 13.59 15.60
C ASN A 178 0.18 14.52 16.37
N THR A 179 0.63 15.09 17.49
CA THR A 179 -0.20 15.94 18.38
C THR A 179 -0.74 17.22 17.74
N THR A 180 -0.18 17.65 16.60
CA THR A 180 -0.58 18.89 15.89
C THR A 180 -1.54 18.66 14.72
N MET A 181 -1.92 17.41 14.44
CA MET A 181 -2.81 17.07 13.34
C MET A 181 -4.24 17.58 13.59
N ASP A 182 -4.85 18.13 12.54
CA ASP A 182 -6.27 18.53 12.56
C ASP A 182 -7.18 17.37 13.02
N PRO A 183 -8.16 17.59 13.91
CA PRO A 183 -9.02 16.53 14.43
C PRO A 183 -9.82 15.77 13.37
N ALA A 184 -10.31 16.45 12.32
CA ALA A 184 -11.07 15.78 11.26
C ALA A 184 -10.15 14.87 10.43
N ARG A 185 -8.94 15.34 10.11
CA ARG A 185 -7.90 14.53 9.44
C ARG A 185 -7.47 13.34 10.29
N ARG A 186 -7.30 13.53 11.60
CA ARG A 186 -7.01 12.43 12.54
C ARG A 186 -8.14 11.41 12.55
N ALA A 187 -9.40 11.85 12.59
CA ALA A 187 -10.56 10.96 12.55
C ALA A 187 -10.62 10.18 11.23
N PHE A 188 -10.33 10.83 10.09
CA PHE A 188 -10.20 10.15 8.81
C PHE A 188 -9.13 9.06 8.85
N CYS A 189 -7.91 9.36 9.33
CA CYS A 189 -6.83 8.38 9.42
C CYS A 189 -7.17 7.22 10.36
N GLN A 190 -7.76 7.52 11.53
CA GLN A 190 -8.15 6.51 12.52
C GLN A 190 -9.24 5.57 12.00
N TYR A 191 -10.24 6.10 11.29
CA TYR A 191 -11.26 5.29 10.63
C TYR A 191 -10.65 4.40 9.53
N HIS A 192 -9.74 4.94 8.71
CA HIS A 192 -9.13 4.12 7.66
C HIS A 192 -8.19 3.06 8.22
N ALA A 193 -7.57 3.31 9.38
CA ALA A 193 -6.75 2.33 10.09
C ALA A 193 -7.56 1.17 10.70
N SER A 194 -8.88 1.30 10.92
CA SER A 194 -9.72 0.18 11.35
C SER A 194 -10.12 -0.75 10.19
N ILE A 195 -10.17 -0.24 8.96
CA ILE A 195 -10.62 -0.99 7.77
C ILE A 195 -9.46 -1.53 6.91
N MET A 196 -8.28 -0.90 6.96
CA MET A 196 -7.15 -1.26 6.12
C MET A 196 -5.82 -1.09 6.86
N GLU A 197 -5.04 -2.18 6.87
CA GLU A 197 -3.63 -2.12 7.24
C GLU A 197 -2.79 -1.39 6.18
N PRO A 198 -1.77 -0.62 6.60
CA PRO A 198 -0.90 0.08 5.66
C PRO A 198 -0.09 -0.89 4.81
N TRP A 199 0.02 -0.57 3.52
CA TRP A 199 0.95 -1.21 2.60
C TRP A 199 2.30 -0.53 2.74
N ASP A 200 3.06 -1.00 3.73
CA ASP A 200 4.25 -0.33 4.24
C ASP A 200 5.55 -0.87 3.62
N GLY A 201 6.61 -0.08 3.77
CA GLY A 201 7.93 -0.28 3.17
C GLY A 201 8.39 0.95 2.38
N PRO A 202 9.67 1.03 1.99
CA PRO A 202 10.19 2.15 1.21
C PRO A 202 9.40 2.28 -0.09
N ALA A 203 8.79 3.43 -0.32
CA ALA A 203 7.93 3.60 -1.50
C ALA A 203 7.95 5.04 -2.01
N CYS A 204 8.16 5.19 -3.31
CA CYS A 204 7.73 6.35 -4.08
C CYS A 204 6.75 5.83 -5.13
N VAL A 205 5.46 6.05 -4.88
CA VAL A 205 4.37 5.59 -5.75
C VAL A 205 3.87 6.75 -6.56
N THR A 206 4.05 6.69 -7.87
CA THR A 206 3.39 7.57 -8.84
C THR A 206 2.14 6.87 -9.34
N PHE A 207 1.01 7.56 -9.40
CA PHE A 207 -0.27 6.99 -9.76
C PHE A 207 -1.07 7.88 -10.71
N THR A 208 -1.93 7.28 -11.53
CA THR A 208 -2.86 8.00 -12.40
C THR A 208 -4.09 7.16 -12.76
N ASP A 209 -5.23 7.81 -12.97
CA ASP A 209 -6.43 7.23 -13.58
C ASP A 209 -6.70 7.77 -15.00
N GLY A 210 -5.73 8.51 -15.56
CA GLY A 210 -5.85 9.23 -16.84
C GLY A 210 -6.43 10.65 -16.73
N THR A 211 -6.99 11.04 -15.58
CA THR A 211 -7.48 12.40 -15.32
C THR A 211 -6.60 13.13 -14.31
N VAL A 212 -6.20 12.45 -13.24
CA VAL A 212 -5.25 12.96 -12.25
C VAL A 212 -3.93 12.19 -12.34
N VAL A 213 -2.83 12.87 -12.05
CA VAL A 213 -1.53 12.22 -11.82
C VAL A 213 -0.97 12.71 -10.49
N GLY A 214 -0.51 11.79 -9.66
CA GLY A 214 0.04 12.12 -8.36
C GLY A 214 1.21 11.26 -7.97
N ALA A 215 1.89 11.67 -6.91
CA ALA A 215 2.93 10.90 -6.28
C ALA A 215 2.86 11.04 -4.76
N VAL A 216 3.13 9.93 -4.07
CA VAL A 216 3.22 9.87 -2.61
C VAL A 216 4.48 9.10 -2.21
N LEU A 217 5.08 9.49 -1.10
CA LEU A 217 6.12 8.71 -0.45
C LEU A 217 5.51 7.84 0.65
N ASP A 218 6.23 6.78 1.03
CA ASP A 218 5.95 6.08 2.28
C ASP A 218 6.02 7.04 3.48
N ARG A 219 5.47 6.60 4.61
CA ARG A 219 5.37 7.38 5.85
C ARG A 219 6.72 7.94 6.34
N ASN A 220 7.84 7.31 5.98
CA ASN A 220 9.18 7.68 6.41
C ASN A 220 9.94 8.45 5.31
N GLY A 221 9.42 8.46 4.07
CA GLY A 221 10.05 9.11 2.92
C GLY A 221 11.39 8.50 2.55
N LEU A 222 11.46 7.18 2.47
CA LEU A 222 12.69 6.42 2.23
C LEU A 222 13.16 6.46 0.78
N ARG A 223 12.37 7.05 -0.12
CA ARG A 223 12.67 7.21 -1.55
C ARG A 223 12.65 8.68 -1.98
N PRO A 224 13.49 9.08 -2.93
CA PRO A 224 13.52 10.46 -3.40
C PRO A 224 12.39 10.73 -4.41
N GLY A 225 11.86 11.94 -4.37
CA GLY A 225 11.00 12.49 -5.42
C GLY A 225 11.24 13.99 -5.55
N ARG A 226 11.56 14.46 -6.75
CA ARG A 226 11.83 15.87 -7.07
C ARG A 226 10.92 16.30 -8.19
N TRP A 227 10.45 17.54 -8.13
CA TRP A 227 9.60 18.09 -9.19
C TRP A 227 10.04 19.50 -9.58
N TRP A 228 9.77 19.86 -10.84
CA TRP A 228 9.89 21.21 -11.34
C TRP A 228 8.67 21.60 -12.18
N ARG A 229 8.30 22.88 -12.07
CA ARG A 229 7.25 23.53 -12.87
C ARG A 229 7.93 24.50 -13.82
N THR A 230 7.60 24.38 -15.09
CA THR A 230 8.12 25.22 -16.17
C THR A 230 7.21 26.43 -16.44
N ILE A 231 7.69 27.41 -17.22
CA ILE A 231 6.93 28.61 -17.60
C ILE A 231 5.69 28.30 -18.45
N ASP A 232 5.71 27.19 -19.20
CA ASP A 232 4.57 26.69 -19.97
C ASP A 232 3.72 25.68 -19.21
N ASP A 233 3.82 25.72 -17.87
CA ASP A 233 3.03 24.95 -16.91
C ASP A 233 3.19 23.42 -16.98
N ARG A 234 4.24 22.93 -17.66
CA ARG A 234 4.59 21.51 -17.59
C ARG A 234 5.20 21.20 -16.23
N ILE A 235 4.71 20.13 -15.64
CA ILE A 235 5.22 19.56 -14.40
C ILE A 235 5.97 18.29 -14.76
N VAL A 236 7.17 18.16 -14.21
CA VAL A 236 7.97 16.95 -14.35
C VAL A 236 8.38 16.54 -12.95
N LEU A 237 8.09 15.29 -12.63
CA LEU A 237 8.43 14.65 -11.37
C LEU A 237 9.31 13.44 -11.66
N ALA A 238 10.42 13.33 -10.95
CA ALA A 238 11.37 12.23 -11.11
C ALA A 238 12.06 11.87 -9.80
N SER A 239 12.66 10.69 -9.74
CA SER A 239 13.48 10.26 -8.60
C SER A 239 14.76 11.09 -8.44
N GLU A 240 15.22 11.74 -9.50
CA GLU A 240 16.45 12.52 -9.55
C GLU A 240 16.28 13.83 -10.29
N THR A 241 17.22 14.76 -10.09
CA THR A 241 17.27 16.03 -10.83
C THR A 241 18.08 15.89 -12.11
N GLY A 242 17.73 16.63 -13.18
CA GLY A 242 18.44 16.60 -14.46
C GLY A 242 18.02 15.50 -15.44
N VAL A 243 16.86 14.87 -15.24
CA VAL A 243 16.35 13.82 -16.15
C VAL A 243 15.91 14.34 -17.53
N LEU A 244 15.62 15.64 -17.62
CA LEU A 244 15.31 16.35 -18.87
C LEU A 244 16.19 17.59 -18.95
N ASP A 245 16.66 17.91 -20.17
CA ASP A 245 17.43 19.11 -20.45
C ASP A 245 16.49 20.33 -20.56
N ILE A 246 16.09 20.86 -19.41
CA ILE A 246 15.22 22.04 -19.30
C ILE A 246 16.07 23.27 -18.95
N PRO A 247 16.07 24.32 -19.79
CA PRO A 247 16.79 25.56 -19.50
C PRO A 247 16.40 26.14 -18.14
N SER A 248 17.38 26.56 -17.35
CA SER A 248 17.10 27.09 -15.99
C SER A 248 16.21 28.34 -16.01
N ALA A 249 16.22 29.12 -17.10
CA ALA A 249 15.36 30.29 -17.29
C ALA A 249 13.87 29.93 -17.48
N GLU A 250 13.57 28.68 -17.88
CA GLU A 250 12.20 28.20 -18.05
C GLU A 250 11.62 27.60 -16.76
N VAL A 251 12.39 27.48 -15.68
CA VAL A 251 11.91 26.87 -14.43
C VAL A 251 11.35 27.92 -13.48
N VAL A 252 10.04 27.83 -13.21
CA VAL A 252 9.30 28.73 -12.31
C VAL A 252 9.38 28.28 -10.86
N ALA A 253 9.31 26.96 -10.61
CA ALA A 253 9.36 26.41 -9.27
C ALA A 253 10.03 25.03 -9.26
N LYS A 254 10.66 24.69 -8.13
CA LYS A 254 11.25 23.38 -7.86
C LYS A 254 10.87 22.94 -6.45
N GLY A 255 10.66 21.65 -6.24
CA GLY A 255 10.34 21.10 -4.94
C GLY A 255 10.75 19.63 -4.79
N ARG A 256 10.39 19.05 -3.65
CA ARG A 256 10.54 17.62 -3.38
C ARG A 256 9.24 17.06 -2.83
N LEU A 257 9.05 15.76 -2.98
CA LEU A 257 8.07 15.02 -2.20
C LEU A 257 8.51 14.98 -0.74
N GLU A 258 7.54 15.03 0.16
CA GLU A 258 7.76 15.01 1.61
C GLU A 258 7.02 13.83 2.21
N PRO A 259 7.57 13.15 3.25
CA PRO A 259 6.89 12.07 3.92
C PRO A 259 5.49 12.49 4.37
N GLY A 260 4.50 11.64 4.13
CA GLY A 260 3.11 11.89 4.49
C GLY A 260 2.39 12.94 3.64
N LYS A 261 3.02 13.63 2.68
CA LYS A 261 2.33 14.58 1.76
C LYS A 261 2.10 13.96 0.38
N MET A 262 0.96 14.29 -0.21
CA MET A 262 0.61 13.93 -1.58
C MET A 262 0.87 15.10 -2.53
N PHE A 263 1.59 14.83 -3.62
CA PHE A 263 1.65 15.72 -4.76
C PHE A 263 0.61 15.27 -5.78
N LEU A 264 -0.30 16.15 -6.19
CA LEU A 264 -1.37 15.82 -7.13
C LEU A 264 -1.56 16.91 -8.18
N VAL A 265 -1.67 16.50 -9.42
CA VAL A 265 -2.03 17.35 -10.56
C VAL A 265 -3.33 16.82 -11.13
N ASP A 266 -4.31 17.69 -11.22
CA ASP A 266 -5.58 17.40 -11.88
C ASP A 266 -5.59 18.08 -13.25
N THR A 267 -5.53 17.27 -14.30
CA THR A 267 -5.51 17.76 -15.68
C THR A 267 -6.87 18.20 -16.18
N ALA A 268 -7.97 17.76 -15.55
CA ALA A 268 -9.30 18.24 -15.89
C ALA A 268 -9.54 19.66 -15.37
N SER A 269 -9.04 19.99 -14.17
CA SER A 269 -9.07 21.36 -13.64
C SER A 269 -7.84 22.19 -13.97
N GLY A 270 -6.80 21.59 -14.57
CA GLY A 270 -5.60 22.28 -15.05
C GLY A 270 -4.74 22.88 -13.93
N ARG A 271 -4.68 22.23 -12.76
CA ARG A 271 -3.94 22.78 -11.60
C ARG A 271 -3.29 21.71 -10.72
N ILE A 272 -2.33 22.16 -9.92
CA ILE A 272 -1.80 21.41 -8.79
C ILE A 272 -2.81 21.53 -7.64
N VAL A 273 -3.20 20.40 -7.06
CA VAL A 273 -4.06 20.34 -5.88
C VAL A 273 -3.16 20.22 -4.64
N SER A 274 -3.38 21.08 -3.64
CA SER A 274 -2.55 21.08 -2.43
C SER A 274 -2.86 19.90 -1.51
N ASP A 275 -1.88 19.43 -0.75
CA ASP A 275 -2.06 18.35 0.24
C ASP A 275 -3.19 18.65 1.23
N ASP A 276 -3.26 19.88 1.74
CA ASP A 276 -4.29 20.30 2.70
C ASP A 276 -5.68 20.30 2.07
N GLU A 277 -5.81 20.67 0.79
CA GLU A 277 -7.08 20.61 0.08
C GLU A 277 -7.55 19.16 -0.14
N ILE A 278 -6.64 18.29 -0.58
CA ILE A 278 -6.94 16.85 -0.77
C ILE A 278 -7.44 16.26 0.54
N LYS A 279 -6.66 16.44 1.61
CA LYS A 279 -6.94 15.83 2.89
C LYS A 279 -8.10 16.45 3.62
N GLY A 280 -8.28 17.77 3.52
CA GLY A 280 -9.43 18.47 4.07
C GLY A 280 -10.73 18.02 3.40
N THR A 281 -10.73 17.90 2.06
CA THR A 281 -11.89 17.41 1.32
C THR A 281 -12.24 15.97 1.69
N LEU A 282 -11.25 15.09 1.74
CA LEU A 282 -11.47 13.68 2.09
C LEU A 282 -11.87 13.50 3.56
N ALA A 283 -11.28 14.26 4.48
CA ALA A 283 -11.65 14.22 5.89
C ALA A 283 -13.07 14.75 6.15
N ALA A 284 -13.58 15.61 5.28
CA ALA A 284 -14.94 16.16 5.33
C ALA A 284 -15.97 15.34 4.54
N GLU A 285 -15.57 14.30 3.81
CA GLU A 285 -16.47 13.51 2.97
C GLU A 285 -17.54 12.77 3.78
N GLN A 286 -17.21 12.36 5.00
CA GLN A 286 -18.10 11.66 5.93
C GLN A 286 -17.89 12.15 7.36
N SER A 287 -18.87 11.87 8.23
CA SER A 287 -18.79 12.16 9.67
C SER A 287 -17.89 11.16 10.42
N TYR A 288 -16.62 11.01 10.02
CA TYR A 288 -15.70 10.01 10.60
C TYR A 288 -15.57 10.12 12.12
N GLY A 289 -15.53 11.33 12.66
CA GLY A 289 -15.47 11.56 14.11
C GLY A 289 -16.69 11.02 14.86
N GLU A 290 -17.89 11.19 14.29
CA GLU A 290 -19.13 10.66 14.87
C GLU A 290 -19.17 9.13 14.78
N TRP A 291 -18.73 8.58 13.65
CA TRP A 291 -18.67 7.12 13.45
C TRP A 291 -17.72 6.46 14.43
N LEU A 292 -16.53 7.03 14.63
CA LEU A 292 -15.57 6.57 15.62
C LEU A 292 -16.12 6.69 17.04
N HIS A 293 -16.77 7.81 17.38
CA HIS A 293 -17.37 7.98 18.70
C HIS A 293 -18.46 6.94 19.00
N ALA A 294 -19.27 6.59 17.99
CA ALA A 294 -20.36 5.62 18.14
C ALA A 294 -19.88 4.16 18.10
N GLY A 295 -18.86 3.86 17.30
CA GLY A 295 -18.44 2.48 16.99
C GLY A 295 -17.17 2.00 17.68
N LEU A 296 -16.27 2.89 18.11
CA LEU A 296 -14.96 2.50 18.67
C LEU A 296 -14.94 2.62 20.20
N LEU A 297 -14.71 1.48 20.86
CA LEU A 297 -14.56 1.42 22.31
C LEU A 297 -13.08 1.35 22.70
N ASP A 298 -12.62 2.30 23.52
CA ASP A 298 -11.28 2.23 24.12
C ASP A 298 -11.27 1.24 25.28
N ILE A 299 -10.39 0.23 25.23
CA ILE A 299 -10.24 -0.76 26.28
C ILE A 299 -9.91 -0.14 27.65
N LYS A 300 -9.27 1.05 27.66
CA LYS A 300 -8.93 1.78 28.89
C LYS A 300 -10.15 2.34 29.62
N THR A 301 -11.29 2.50 28.94
CA THR A 301 -12.53 2.98 29.56
C THR A 301 -13.34 1.85 30.20
N LEU A 302 -12.92 0.59 30.04
CA LEU A 302 -13.56 -0.55 30.68
C LEU A 302 -13.28 -0.58 32.19
N PRO A 303 -14.22 -1.12 33.00
CA PRO A 303 -14.00 -1.25 34.44
C PRO A 303 -12.80 -2.15 34.74
N ALA A 304 -12.00 -1.74 35.74
CA ALA A 304 -10.86 -2.53 36.19
C ALA A 304 -11.32 -3.89 36.72
N ARG A 305 -10.67 -4.97 36.26
CA ARG A 305 -10.91 -6.32 36.77
C ARG A 305 -10.02 -6.58 37.97
N THR A 306 -10.58 -7.15 39.04
CA THR A 306 -9.78 -7.63 40.19
C THR A 306 -8.78 -8.70 39.72
N PRO A 307 -7.46 -8.50 39.93
CA PRO A 307 -6.47 -9.49 39.57
C PRO A 307 -6.66 -10.78 40.37
N ALA A 308 -6.65 -11.93 39.71
CA ALA A 308 -6.54 -13.21 40.40
C ALA A 308 -5.12 -13.35 40.94
N GLN A 309 -4.98 -13.65 42.25
CA GLN A 309 -3.69 -13.97 42.85
C GLN A 309 -3.58 -15.49 43.03
N PRO A 310 -2.98 -16.22 42.07
CA PRO A 310 -2.77 -17.66 42.23
C PRO A 310 -1.75 -17.93 43.36
N ASN A 311 -1.90 -19.05 44.04
CA ASN A 311 -0.91 -19.49 45.02
C ASN A 311 0.40 -19.93 44.33
N HIS A 312 1.50 -19.91 45.06
CA HIS A 312 2.83 -20.20 44.52
C HIS A 312 2.95 -21.60 43.90
N GLU A 313 2.42 -22.62 44.59
CA GLU A 313 2.47 -24.01 44.11
C GLU A 313 1.79 -24.18 42.75
N SER A 314 0.63 -23.53 42.54
CA SER A 314 -0.09 -23.53 41.27
C SER A 314 0.72 -22.86 40.15
N VAL A 315 1.42 -21.77 40.46
CA VAL A 315 2.29 -21.07 39.50
C VAL A 315 3.44 -21.96 39.08
N VAL A 316 4.16 -22.57 40.04
CA VAL A 316 5.30 -23.46 39.75
C VAL A 316 4.87 -24.66 38.90
N ARG A 317 3.72 -25.27 39.22
CA ARG A 317 3.19 -26.37 38.42
C ARG A 317 2.91 -25.97 36.97
N ARG A 318 2.38 -24.78 36.73
CA ARG A 318 2.15 -24.26 35.38
C ARG A 318 3.44 -23.90 34.66
N GLN A 319 4.40 -23.30 35.36
CA GLN A 319 5.74 -23.02 34.81
C GLN A 319 6.38 -24.29 34.26
N ILE A 320 6.40 -25.37 35.05
CA ILE A 320 6.91 -26.68 34.61
C ILE A 320 6.11 -27.19 33.40
N ALA A 321 4.79 -27.13 33.44
CA ALA A 321 3.93 -27.61 32.34
C ALA A 321 4.15 -26.86 31.02
N PHE A 322 4.45 -25.55 31.08
CA PHE A 322 4.75 -24.72 29.92
C PHE A 322 6.26 -24.61 29.61
N GLY A 323 7.10 -25.38 30.30
CA GLY A 323 8.54 -25.48 30.00
C GLY A 323 9.39 -24.28 30.47
N TYR A 324 8.88 -23.43 31.37
CA TYR A 324 9.68 -22.36 31.97
C TYR A 324 10.82 -22.95 32.80
N THR A 325 12.02 -22.40 32.61
CA THR A 325 13.23 -22.75 33.36
C THR A 325 13.57 -21.68 34.38
N GLU A 326 14.46 -22.03 35.33
CA GLU A 326 15.00 -21.05 36.28
C GLU A 326 15.76 -19.92 35.56
N GLU A 327 16.40 -20.24 34.43
CA GLU A 327 17.08 -19.26 33.59
C GLU A 327 16.09 -18.28 32.96
N ASP A 328 14.97 -18.75 32.40
CA ASP A 328 13.93 -17.88 31.85
C ASP A 328 13.40 -16.91 32.92
N LEU A 329 13.16 -17.41 34.14
CA LEU A 329 12.66 -16.59 35.23
C LEU A 329 13.70 -15.55 35.70
N ARG A 330 14.95 -15.98 35.87
CA ARG A 330 16.01 -15.16 36.48
C ARG A 330 16.67 -14.21 35.48
N VAL A 331 16.93 -14.66 34.26
CA VAL A 331 17.68 -13.93 33.23
C VAL A 331 16.76 -13.12 32.34
N LEU A 332 15.55 -13.61 32.03
CA LEU A 332 14.62 -12.93 31.14
C LEU A 332 13.53 -12.15 31.90
N LEU A 333 12.67 -12.86 32.63
CA LEU A 333 11.45 -12.27 33.21
C LEU A 333 11.72 -11.32 34.37
N THR A 334 12.61 -11.68 35.30
CA THR A 334 12.89 -10.83 36.48
C THR A 334 13.47 -9.47 36.07
N PRO A 335 14.47 -9.39 35.16
CA PRO A 335 14.95 -8.10 34.66
C PRO A 335 13.88 -7.30 33.92
N MET A 336 13.11 -7.92 33.02
CA MET A 336 12.01 -7.23 32.31
C MET A 336 10.99 -6.62 33.28
N ALA A 337 10.61 -7.35 34.32
CA ALA A 337 9.68 -6.87 35.34
C ALA A 337 10.27 -5.72 36.19
N ALA A 338 11.58 -5.75 36.46
CA ALA A 338 12.24 -4.76 37.30
C ALA A 338 12.60 -3.45 36.55
N SER A 339 13.07 -3.54 35.31
CA SER A 339 13.56 -2.39 34.53
C SER A 339 12.57 -1.89 33.48
N GLY A 340 11.56 -2.69 33.11
CA GLY A 340 10.68 -2.41 31.97
C GLY A 340 11.37 -2.55 30.60
N GLN A 341 12.56 -3.16 30.56
CA GLN A 341 13.35 -3.36 29.34
C GLN A 341 13.78 -4.82 29.20
N GLU A 342 13.90 -5.29 27.97
CA GLU A 342 14.50 -6.60 27.72
C GLU A 342 15.96 -6.64 28.20
N PRO A 343 16.42 -7.75 28.77
CA PRO A 343 17.79 -7.87 29.25
C PRO A 343 18.77 -7.96 28.08
N LEU A 344 19.90 -7.27 28.20
CA LEU A 344 20.98 -7.34 27.23
C LEU A 344 21.90 -8.53 27.52
N GLY A 345 22.22 -9.28 26.46
CA GLY A 345 23.22 -10.35 26.46
C GLY A 345 24.43 -10.02 25.59
N SER A 346 25.41 -10.93 25.54
CA SER A 346 26.56 -10.85 24.63
C SER A 346 26.97 -12.25 24.19
N MET A 347 27.86 -12.34 23.20
CA MET A 347 28.25 -13.57 22.49
C MET A 347 27.13 -14.13 21.58
N GLY A 348 27.52 -15.02 20.66
CA GLY A 348 26.56 -15.72 19.80
C GLY A 348 25.92 -16.91 20.51
N THR A 349 24.78 -17.39 19.98
CA THR A 349 24.16 -18.63 20.47
C THR A 349 25.00 -19.84 20.07
N ASP A 350 25.49 -20.58 21.06
CA ASP A 350 26.22 -21.84 20.91
C ASP A 350 25.32 -23.08 21.09
N THR A 351 24.03 -22.85 21.33
CA THR A 351 23.05 -23.93 21.52
C THR A 351 22.66 -24.58 20.18
N PRO A 352 22.36 -25.89 20.14
CA PRO A 352 21.86 -26.53 18.94
C PRO A 352 20.56 -25.89 18.47
N SER A 353 20.36 -25.83 17.15
CA SER A 353 19.06 -25.47 16.56
C SER A 353 17.94 -26.34 17.14
N ALA A 354 16.73 -25.80 17.24
CA ALA A 354 15.65 -26.43 18.00
C ALA A 354 15.37 -27.88 17.56
N VAL A 355 15.49 -28.17 16.26
CA VAL A 355 15.30 -29.52 15.68
C VAL A 355 16.39 -30.53 16.05
N LEU A 356 17.60 -30.07 16.39
CA LEU A 356 18.73 -30.92 16.78
C LEU A 356 18.91 -31.02 18.31
N SER A 357 18.10 -30.28 19.07
CA SER A 357 18.17 -30.25 20.52
C SER A 357 17.81 -31.61 21.13
N GLN A 358 18.63 -32.07 22.06
CA GLN A 358 18.30 -33.24 22.91
C GLN A 358 17.34 -32.89 24.06
N ARG A 359 17.07 -31.60 24.26
CA ARG A 359 16.11 -31.08 25.25
C ARG A 359 14.81 -30.68 24.56
N SER A 360 13.70 -30.76 25.28
CA SER A 360 12.41 -30.21 24.84
C SER A 360 12.56 -28.72 24.52
N ARG A 361 12.06 -28.29 23.36
CA ARG A 361 12.09 -26.91 22.89
C ARG A 361 10.66 -26.40 22.71
N LEU A 362 10.47 -25.09 22.87
CA LEU A 362 9.15 -24.49 22.71
C LEU A 362 8.87 -24.27 21.22
N LEU A 363 7.59 -24.17 20.86
CA LEU A 363 7.18 -23.95 19.47
C LEU A 363 7.88 -22.71 18.87
N TYR A 364 8.03 -21.65 19.66
CA TYR A 364 8.63 -20.39 19.23
C TYR A 364 10.11 -20.52 18.85
N ASP A 365 10.84 -21.52 19.38
CA ASP A 365 12.25 -21.78 19.02
C ASP A 365 12.43 -22.25 17.58
N TYR A 366 11.35 -22.67 16.91
CA TYR A 366 11.35 -23.09 15.51
C TYR A 366 11.05 -21.94 14.54
N PHE A 367 10.65 -20.78 15.04
CA PHE A 367 10.36 -19.59 14.24
C PHE A 367 11.52 -18.61 14.37
N VAL A 368 12.15 -18.30 13.23
CA VAL A 368 13.22 -17.30 13.16
C VAL A 368 12.63 -15.99 12.66
N GLU A 369 12.91 -14.91 13.36
CA GLU A 369 12.51 -13.56 12.94
C GLU A 369 13.21 -13.20 11.63
N LEU A 370 12.42 -12.83 10.63
CA LEU A 370 12.95 -12.30 9.39
C LEU A 370 13.34 -10.85 9.60
N PHE A 371 14.45 -10.44 8.99
CA PHE A 371 14.92 -9.07 9.03
C PHE A 371 15.31 -8.61 7.63
N ALA A 372 15.20 -7.30 7.42
CA ALA A 372 15.49 -6.68 6.13
C ALA A 372 17.00 -6.57 5.90
N GLN A 373 17.42 -6.83 4.67
CA GLN A 373 18.80 -6.67 4.24
C GLN A 373 18.83 -6.14 2.80
N VAL A 374 19.55 -5.03 2.58
CA VAL A 374 19.79 -4.39 1.27
C VAL A 374 18.53 -3.84 0.57
N THR A 375 17.49 -4.65 0.41
CA THR A 375 16.33 -4.35 -0.43
C THR A 375 15.41 -3.29 0.20
N ASN A 376 15.25 -3.35 1.53
CA ASN A 376 14.68 -2.30 2.36
C ASN A 376 15.50 -2.08 3.65
N PRO A 377 15.56 -0.85 4.19
CA PRO A 377 16.24 -0.57 5.46
C PRO A 377 15.37 -0.97 6.67
N PRO A 378 15.99 -1.35 7.80
CA PRO A 378 15.29 -1.43 9.09
C PRO A 378 14.96 -0.03 9.62
N LEU A 379 14.01 0.04 10.55
CA LEU A 379 13.62 1.26 11.25
C LEU A 379 14.32 1.34 12.62
N ASP A 380 14.68 2.55 13.06
CA ASP A 380 15.06 2.79 14.46
C ASP A 380 13.80 2.97 15.32
N ALA A 381 13.38 1.92 16.02
CA ALA A 381 12.15 1.93 16.81
C ALA A 381 12.15 2.93 17.98
N ILE A 382 13.32 3.46 18.38
CA ILE A 382 13.46 4.43 19.47
C ILE A 382 13.46 5.86 18.91
N ARG A 383 14.31 6.13 17.91
CA ARG A 383 14.44 7.49 17.34
C ARG A 383 13.32 7.86 16.39
N GLU A 384 12.72 6.87 15.77
CA GLU A 384 11.63 7.00 14.80
C GLU A 384 10.31 6.49 15.39
N GLU A 385 10.15 6.47 16.73
CA GLU A 385 8.93 6.02 17.40
C GLU A 385 7.68 6.73 16.88
N ILE A 386 7.80 8.02 16.48
CA ILE A 386 6.70 8.85 15.97
C ILE A 386 5.99 8.27 14.74
N VAL A 387 6.66 7.44 13.95
CA VAL A 387 6.10 6.78 12.75
C VAL A 387 5.64 5.33 13.00
N THR A 388 5.82 4.83 14.23
CA THR A 388 5.44 3.46 14.65
C THR A 388 4.17 3.43 15.48
N SER A 389 3.53 2.26 15.51
CA SER A 389 2.35 2.00 16.32
C SER A 389 2.21 0.53 16.68
N MET A 390 1.69 0.27 17.89
CA MET A 390 1.22 -1.04 18.34
C MET A 390 -0.31 -1.10 18.50
N ALA A 391 -1.03 -0.05 18.09
CA ALA A 391 -2.48 0.01 18.19
C ALA A 391 -3.14 -1.06 17.31
N ARG A 392 -4.23 -1.63 17.80
CA ARG A 392 -5.00 -2.67 17.12
C ARG A 392 -6.47 -2.42 17.35
N VAL A 393 -7.25 -2.45 16.28
CA VAL A 393 -8.71 -2.54 16.35
C VAL A 393 -9.10 -4.01 16.28
N MET A 394 -10.05 -4.42 17.11
CA MET A 394 -10.60 -5.78 17.12
C MET A 394 -12.11 -5.70 16.95
N GLY A 395 -12.64 -6.39 15.93
CA GLY A 395 -14.07 -6.35 15.60
C GLY A 395 -14.39 -7.12 14.32
N PRO A 396 -15.67 -7.20 13.95
CA PRO A 396 -16.07 -7.74 12.65
C PRO A 396 -15.58 -6.84 11.51
N GLU A 397 -15.10 -7.43 10.42
CA GLU A 397 -14.78 -6.70 9.19
C GLU A 397 -16.06 -6.49 8.38
N GLN A 398 -16.18 -5.35 7.69
CA GLN A 398 -17.28 -5.03 6.78
C GLN A 398 -16.81 -4.98 5.32
N ASN A 399 -17.72 -4.68 4.42
CA ASN A 399 -17.42 -4.46 3.00
C ASN A 399 -16.40 -3.32 2.83
N LEU A 400 -15.21 -3.65 2.29
CA LEU A 400 -14.11 -2.71 2.09
C LEU A 400 -14.46 -1.53 1.15
N LEU A 401 -15.40 -1.74 0.22
CA LEU A 401 -15.74 -0.78 -0.84
C LEU A 401 -16.77 0.27 -0.41
N GLN A 402 -17.47 0.04 0.70
CA GLN A 402 -18.53 0.93 1.17
C GLN A 402 -18.23 1.42 2.59
N PRO A 403 -17.82 2.68 2.77
CA PRO A 403 -17.63 3.24 4.10
C PRO A 403 -18.97 3.40 4.81
N THR A 404 -19.08 2.86 6.02
CA THR A 404 -20.24 3.03 6.91
C THR A 404 -19.78 3.27 8.35
N ALA A 405 -20.70 3.70 9.22
CA ALA A 405 -20.43 3.80 10.66
C ALA A 405 -20.16 2.45 11.34
N ALA A 406 -20.58 1.34 10.73
CA ALA A 406 -20.36 -0.01 11.24
C ALA A 406 -19.05 -0.64 10.76
N SER A 407 -18.33 0.03 9.85
CA SER A 407 -17.10 -0.44 9.20
C SER A 407 -15.89 -0.45 10.09
#